data_AF-A0A3L7SWV1-F1
#
_entry.id   AF-A0A3L7SWV1-F1
#
_cell.length_a   1.000
_cell.length_b   1.000
_cell.length_c   1.000
_cell.angle_alpha   90.00
_cell.angle_beta   90.00
_cell.angle_gamma   90.00
#
_symmetry.space_group_name_H-M   'P 1'
#
loop_
_entity.id
_entity.type
_entity.pdbx_description
1 polymer ?
#
loop_
_entity_poly.entity_id
_entity_poly.type
_entity_poly.pdbx_seq_one_letter_code
_entity_poly.pdbx_strand_id
1 'polypeptide(L)'
;MAEIGSNRPRELHWYHAGPMLFGDLGTSRLYVLGLAFYFSRHASFIHIFCVNIILMLVGACYLIICRKYPDGGGVYSSAKHSSRALAVIGGLMLCADYTVTASMSCLDAFRYIGIGGELWGVRIDLMCTLVAIGLIGGLNWFGPRGMGRIALVIALVTVVLTMIIGIFSLPHLHHMKIDFPVRERYSLAAWGDAWVAFTEVVLALSGIEAIANMTGVMVLTVRQTSRLAILPVLFEVVVLNLVLTAAMNALPDSKLIDVEGHYLGTDDMMNILALNYVGPTFSLIGSFVFGALLLSAVNTAIIDLVAIQY
;
A
#
# COMPACT_ATOMS: atom_id res chain seq x y z
N MET A 1 -20.15 41.98 0.43
CA MET A 1 -18.96 41.19 0.03
C MET A 1 -18.28 40.71 1.30
N ALA A 2 -18.61 39.50 1.74
CA ALA A 2 -17.85 38.78 2.74
C ALA A 2 -17.37 37.51 2.03
N GLU A 3 -16.08 37.39 1.78
CA GLU A 3 -15.49 36.13 1.36
C GLU A 3 -15.75 35.12 2.48
N ILE A 4 -16.70 34.21 2.27
CA ILE A 4 -16.77 32.96 3.02
C ILE A 4 -15.54 32.19 2.57
N GLY A 5 -14.40 32.45 3.24
CA GLY A 5 -13.13 31.81 2.94
C GLY A 5 -13.32 30.30 2.95
N SER A 6 -13.23 29.71 1.77
CA SER A 6 -13.35 28.27 1.50
C SER A 6 -12.13 27.51 2.02
N ASN A 7 -11.71 27.76 3.25
CA ASN A 7 -10.61 27.05 3.87
C ASN A 7 -11.18 25.80 4.55
N ARG A 8 -10.81 24.62 4.03
CA ARG A 8 -11.08 23.34 4.70
C ARG A 8 -10.56 23.44 6.14
N PRO A 9 -11.34 23.01 7.16
CA PRO A 9 -10.91 23.10 8.55
C PRO A 9 -9.62 22.29 8.75
N ARG A 10 -8.58 22.95 9.24
CA ARG A 10 -7.24 22.37 9.45
C ARG A 10 -7.14 21.73 10.83
N GLU A 11 -7.70 20.53 10.97
CA GLU A 11 -7.78 19.80 12.25
C GLU A 11 -6.94 18.51 12.27
N LEU A 12 -6.33 18.14 11.15
CA LEU A 12 -5.59 16.89 11.04
C LEU A 12 -4.20 17.03 11.69
N HIS A 13 -4.05 16.42 12.86
CA HIS A 13 -2.76 16.30 13.55
C HIS A 13 -1.91 15.14 13.01
N TRP A 14 -0.60 15.17 13.28
CA TRP A 14 0.36 14.16 12.81
C TRP A 14 0.03 12.74 13.26
N TYR A 15 -0.52 12.57 14.47
CA TYR A 15 -0.89 11.26 15.01
C TYR A 15 -2.17 10.67 14.39
N HIS A 16 -2.94 11.48 13.64
CA HIS A 16 -4.01 11.00 12.79
C HIS A 16 -3.53 10.81 11.34
N ALA A 17 -2.72 11.75 10.84
CA ALA A 17 -2.20 11.71 9.47
C ALA A 17 -1.24 10.53 9.22
N GLY A 18 -0.41 10.16 10.21
CA GLY A 18 0.51 9.02 10.10
C GLY A 18 -0.22 7.69 9.86
N PRO A 19 -1.17 7.29 10.73
CA PRO A 19 -1.98 6.09 10.50
C PRO A 19 -2.80 6.13 9.21
N MET A 20 -3.31 7.29 8.79
CA MET A 20 -3.99 7.43 7.50
C MET A 20 -3.04 7.21 6.32
N LEU A 21 -1.82 7.75 6.38
CA LEU A 21 -0.77 7.47 5.39
C LEU A 21 -0.36 5.99 5.41
N PHE A 22 -0.22 5.39 6.59
CA PHE A 22 0.05 3.95 6.69
C PHE A 22 -1.10 3.11 6.11
N GLY A 23 -2.35 3.57 6.23
CA GLY A 23 -3.49 2.89 5.64
C GLY A 23 -3.42 2.77 4.12
N ASP A 24 -2.63 3.60 3.43
CA ASP A 24 -2.50 3.59 1.96
C ASP A 24 -1.11 3.09 1.53
N LEU A 25 -0.04 3.64 2.12
CA LEU A 25 1.34 3.20 1.85
C LEU A 25 1.64 1.83 2.47
N GLY A 26 1.10 1.55 3.65
CA GLY A 26 1.38 0.33 4.40
C GLY A 26 0.64 -0.89 3.86
N THR A 27 -0.54 -0.70 3.24
CA THR A 27 -1.31 -1.77 2.57
C THR A 27 -0.59 -2.36 1.39
N SER A 28 0.30 -1.62 0.74
CA SER A 28 0.99 -2.09 -0.47
C SER A 28 1.79 -3.37 -0.24
N ARG A 29 2.31 -3.58 0.97
CA ARG A 29 3.02 -4.82 1.32
C ARG A 29 2.14 -6.07 1.27
N LEU A 30 0.82 -5.93 1.44
CA LEU A 30 -0.11 -7.05 1.51
C LEU A 30 -0.21 -7.80 0.17
N TYR A 31 0.00 -7.11 -0.96
CA TYR A 31 0.01 -7.71 -2.29
C TYR A 31 1.41 -7.71 -2.92
N VAL A 32 2.26 -6.70 -2.66
CA VAL A 32 3.58 -6.63 -3.32
C VAL A 32 4.55 -7.72 -2.88
N LEU A 33 4.48 -8.20 -1.63
CA LEU A 33 5.34 -9.31 -1.19
C LEU A 33 5.07 -10.58 -2.03
N GLY A 34 3.79 -10.90 -2.23
CA GLY A 34 3.35 -12.03 -3.05
C GLY A 34 3.74 -11.89 -4.52
N LEU A 35 3.45 -10.72 -5.11
CA LEU A 35 3.83 -10.40 -6.49
C LEU A 35 5.35 -10.45 -6.71
N ALA A 36 6.14 -9.93 -5.76
CA ALA A 36 7.60 -9.95 -5.85
C ALA A 36 8.14 -11.38 -5.91
N PHE A 37 7.57 -12.31 -5.13
CA PHE A 37 7.94 -13.72 -5.21
C PHE A 37 7.43 -14.40 -6.48
N TYR A 38 6.22 -14.08 -6.93
CA TYR A 38 5.65 -14.61 -8.17
C TYR A 38 6.53 -14.32 -9.38
N PHE A 39 6.98 -13.06 -9.54
CA PHE A 39 7.78 -12.65 -10.69
C PHE A 39 9.27 -12.99 -10.56
N SER A 40 9.85 -12.84 -9.36
CA SER A 40 11.31 -12.91 -9.16
C SER A 40 11.79 -14.05 -8.27
N ARG A 41 10.89 -14.83 -7.68
CA ARG A 41 11.19 -15.89 -6.69
C ARG A 41 12.18 -15.38 -5.62
N HIS A 42 13.33 -16.05 -5.50
CA HIS A 42 14.37 -15.71 -4.53
C HIS A 42 15.18 -14.46 -4.86
N ALA A 43 15.00 -13.87 -6.05
CA ALA A 43 15.52 -12.55 -6.36
C ALA A 43 14.59 -11.41 -5.87
N SER A 44 13.41 -11.73 -5.32
CA SER A 44 12.47 -10.75 -4.76
C SER A 44 13.11 -9.83 -3.72
N PHE A 45 14.05 -10.35 -2.90
CA PHE A 45 14.76 -9.56 -1.91
C PHE A 45 15.52 -8.38 -2.51
N ILE A 46 16.23 -8.60 -3.62
CA ILE A 46 17.00 -7.54 -4.29
C ILE A 46 16.05 -6.49 -4.91
N HIS A 47 14.95 -6.93 -5.51
CA HIS A 47 13.96 -6.02 -6.08
C HIS A 47 13.32 -5.13 -5.01
N ILE A 48 12.85 -5.72 -3.90
CA ILE A 48 12.27 -4.97 -2.77
C ILE A 48 13.31 -4.04 -2.14
N PHE A 49 14.56 -4.48 -2.02
CA PHE A 49 15.64 -3.61 -1.54
C PHE A 49 15.82 -2.37 -2.41
N CYS A 50 15.88 -2.55 -3.73
CA CYS A 50 15.94 -1.44 -4.68
C CYS A 50 14.70 -0.54 -4.62
N VAL A 51 13.50 -1.11 -4.52
CA VAL A 51 12.25 -0.34 -4.38
C VAL A 51 12.24 0.45 -3.08
N ASN A 52 12.71 -0.11 -1.97
CA ASN A 52 12.81 0.62 -0.70
C ASN A 52 13.78 1.81 -0.76
N ILE A 53 14.87 1.72 -1.53
CA ILE A 53 15.76 2.88 -1.79
C ILE A 53 14.98 3.98 -2.53
N ILE A 54 14.22 3.61 -3.56
CA ILE A 54 13.38 4.57 -4.30
C ILE A 54 12.31 5.15 -3.37
N LEU A 55 11.69 4.33 -2.53
CA LEU A 55 10.67 4.76 -1.57
C LEU A 55 11.23 5.82 -0.62
N MET A 56 12.45 5.61 -0.10
CA MET A 56 13.12 6.60 0.75
C MET A 56 13.39 7.92 0.00
N LEU A 57 13.83 7.84 -1.26
CA LEU A 57 14.08 9.01 -2.10
C LEU A 57 12.77 9.79 -2.37
N VAL A 58 11.71 9.07 -2.76
CA VAL A 58 10.37 9.64 -3.02
C VAL A 58 9.80 10.24 -1.74
N GLY A 59 9.93 9.58 -0.59
CA GLY A 59 9.53 10.13 0.70
C GLY A 59 10.27 11.42 1.08
N ALA A 60 11.57 11.51 0.76
CA ALA A 60 12.33 12.74 0.93
C ALA A 60 11.81 13.87 0.01
N CYS A 61 11.44 13.55 -1.23
CA CYS A 61 10.79 14.50 -2.14
C CYS A 61 9.44 14.98 -1.59
N TYR A 62 8.61 14.08 -1.05
CA TYR A 62 7.32 14.45 -0.46
C TYR A 62 7.45 15.33 0.79
N LEU A 63 8.50 15.18 1.59
CA LEU A 63 8.80 16.12 2.68
C LEU A 63 9.03 17.55 2.17
N ILE A 64 9.66 17.70 1.00
CA ILE A 64 9.90 19.00 0.37
C ILE A 64 8.60 19.56 -0.22
N ILE A 65 7.81 18.71 -0.90
CA ILE A 65 6.53 19.10 -1.52
C ILE A 65 5.55 19.57 -0.44
N CYS A 66 5.34 18.79 0.62
CA CYS A 66 4.42 19.15 1.72
C CYS A 66 4.82 20.45 2.43
N ARG A 67 6.11 20.80 2.42
CA ARG A 67 6.59 22.08 2.96
C ARG A 67 6.31 23.26 2.02
N LYS A 68 6.46 23.07 0.70
CA LYS A 68 6.26 24.13 -0.30
C LYS A 68 4.78 24.38 -0.61
N TYR A 69 3.95 23.34 -0.53
CA TYR A 69 2.53 23.39 -0.90
C TYR A 69 1.65 23.00 0.31
N PRO A 70 1.52 23.89 1.32
CA PRO A 70 0.79 23.61 2.56
C PRO A 70 -0.73 23.68 2.41
N ASP A 71 -1.23 24.06 1.23
CA ASP A 71 -2.67 24.23 0.96
C ASP A 71 -3.30 22.97 0.34
N GLY A 72 -2.54 21.89 0.15
CA GLY A 72 -3.04 20.65 -0.44
C GLY A 72 -2.93 20.59 -1.96
N GLY A 73 -3.57 19.57 -2.54
CA GLY A 73 -3.72 19.39 -3.98
C GLY A 73 -2.62 18.58 -4.68
N GLY A 74 -1.68 18.00 -3.92
CA GLY A 74 -0.74 16.99 -4.40
C GLY A 74 -0.02 17.33 -5.71
N VAL A 75 -0.13 16.43 -6.68
CA VAL A 75 0.52 16.57 -8.00
C VAL A 75 -0.10 17.71 -8.81
N TYR A 76 -1.42 17.91 -8.73
CA TYR A 76 -2.10 18.94 -9.51
C TYR A 76 -1.67 20.36 -9.07
N SER A 77 -1.71 20.65 -7.78
CA SER A 77 -1.39 21.99 -7.27
C SER A 77 0.09 22.34 -7.50
N SER A 78 1.00 21.37 -7.30
CA SER A 78 2.42 21.57 -7.54
C SER A 78 2.77 21.74 -9.02
N ALA A 79 2.19 20.95 -9.92
CA ALA A 79 2.45 21.02 -11.35
C ALA A 79 1.81 22.24 -12.03
N LYS A 80 0.66 22.73 -11.53
CA LYS A 80 -0.06 23.90 -12.08
C LYS A 80 0.78 25.17 -12.11
N HIS A 81 1.70 25.34 -11.18
CA HIS A 81 2.64 26.47 -11.16
C HIS A 81 3.66 26.41 -12.31
N SER A 82 3.99 25.21 -12.80
CA SER A 82 4.92 25.04 -13.92
C SER A 82 4.20 25.02 -15.26
N SER A 83 3.16 24.19 -15.40
CA SER A 83 2.37 24.10 -16.63
C SER A 83 0.97 23.55 -16.34
N ARG A 84 -0.05 24.17 -16.95
CA ARG A 84 -1.43 23.68 -16.86
C ARG A 84 -1.59 22.30 -17.50
N ALA A 85 -0.87 22.01 -18.59
CA ALA A 85 -0.95 20.71 -19.26
C ALA A 85 -0.40 19.59 -18.36
N LEU A 86 0.75 19.83 -17.71
CA LEU A 86 1.33 18.88 -16.76
C LEU A 86 0.44 18.64 -15.55
N ALA A 87 -0.24 19.70 -15.07
CA ALA A 87 -1.20 19.56 -13.97
C ALA A 87 -2.39 18.68 -14.35
N VAL A 88 -2.95 18.85 -15.55
CA VAL A 88 -4.06 18.01 -16.03
C VAL A 88 -3.62 16.56 -16.20
N ILE A 89 -2.46 16.33 -16.82
CA ILE A 89 -1.92 14.97 -16.99
C ILE A 89 -1.69 14.32 -15.62
N GLY A 90 -1.06 15.03 -14.69
CA GLY A 90 -0.82 14.52 -13.33
C GLY A 90 -2.11 14.22 -12.56
N GLY A 91 -3.12 15.09 -12.67
CA GLY A 91 -4.44 14.86 -12.07
C GLY A 91 -5.15 13.64 -12.66
N LEU A 92 -5.11 13.46 -13.98
CA LEU A 92 -5.70 12.28 -14.64
C LEU A 92 -4.96 10.98 -14.27
N MET A 93 -3.64 11.03 -14.16
CA MET A 93 -2.85 9.88 -13.68
C MET A 93 -3.21 9.53 -12.24
N LEU A 94 -3.39 10.50 -11.35
CA LEU A 94 -3.85 10.24 -9.98
C LEU A 94 -5.28 9.67 -9.92
N CYS A 95 -6.18 10.13 -10.79
CA CYS A 95 -7.51 9.52 -10.88
C CYS A 95 -7.44 8.04 -11.30
N ALA A 96 -6.56 7.72 -12.25
CA ALA A 96 -6.33 6.34 -12.68
C ALA A 96 -5.73 5.50 -11.55
N ASP A 97 -4.72 6.05 -10.85
CA ASP A 97 -4.06 5.45 -9.70
C ASP A 97 -5.08 5.08 -8.61
N TYR A 98 -5.88 6.05 -8.13
CA TYR A 98 -6.90 5.76 -7.11
C TYR A 98 -7.98 4.78 -7.57
N THR A 99 -8.31 4.75 -8.86
CA THR A 99 -9.25 3.76 -9.39
C THR A 99 -8.65 2.35 -9.33
N VAL A 100 -7.37 2.19 -9.68
CA VAL A 100 -6.65 0.92 -9.61
C VAL A 100 -6.44 0.51 -8.15
N THR A 101 -6.03 1.43 -7.28
CA THR A 101 -5.86 1.18 -5.83
C THR A 101 -7.15 0.70 -5.18
N ALA A 102 -8.29 1.36 -5.46
CA ALA A 102 -9.59 0.93 -4.97
C ALA A 102 -9.97 -0.48 -5.49
N SER A 103 -9.64 -0.78 -6.75
CA SER A 103 -9.98 -2.07 -7.37
C SER A 103 -9.12 -3.21 -6.83
N MET A 104 -7.78 -3.06 -6.81
CA MET A 104 -6.85 -4.07 -6.28
C MET A 104 -7.06 -4.28 -4.80
N SER A 105 -7.11 -3.21 -4.00
CA SER A 105 -7.27 -3.34 -2.55
C SER A 105 -8.59 -4.05 -2.20
N CYS A 106 -9.68 -3.72 -2.88
CA CYS A 106 -10.96 -4.37 -2.59
C CYS A 106 -10.96 -5.85 -2.97
N LEU A 107 -10.37 -6.20 -4.12
CA LEU A 107 -10.24 -7.59 -4.55
C LEU A 107 -9.40 -8.41 -3.58
N ASP A 108 -8.23 -7.91 -3.21
CA ASP A 108 -7.32 -8.60 -2.31
C ASP A 108 -7.89 -8.68 -0.89
N ALA A 109 -8.72 -7.72 -0.46
CA ALA A 109 -9.40 -7.80 0.82
C ALA A 109 -10.25 -9.08 0.95
N PHE A 110 -11.02 -9.41 -0.09
CA PHE A 110 -11.86 -10.61 -0.09
C PHE A 110 -11.06 -11.90 -0.19
N ARG A 111 -9.94 -11.87 -0.90
CA ARG A 111 -8.99 -12.99 -0.96
C ARG A 111 -8.34 -13.25 0.39
N TYR A 112 -7.92 -12.19 1.10
CA TYR A 112 -7.39 -12.28 2.46
C TYR A 112 -8.42 -12.89 3.42
N ILE A 113 -9.69 -12.49 3.35
CA ILE A 113 -10.76 -13.02 4.22
C ILE A 113 -11.07 -14.50 3.90
N GLY A 114 -10.59 -15.03 2.77
CA GLY A 114 -10.84 -16.41 2.34
C GLY A 114 -12.21 -16.58 1.68
N ILE A 115 -12.82 -15.50 1.17
CA ILE A 115 -14.04 -15.58 0.37
C ILE A 115 -13.64 -16.00 -1.05
N GLY A 116 -13.49 -17.31 -1.23
CA GLY A 116 -13.24 -17.95 -2.52
C GLY A 116 -14.47 -18.73 -3.01
N GLY A 117 -14.51 -19.01 -4.31
CA GLY A 117 -15.52 -19.86 -4.92
C GLY A 117 -16.11 -19.25 -6.19
N GLU A 118 -16.87 -20.06 -6.91
CA GLU A 118 -17.62 -19.64 -8.10
C GLU A 118 -19.11 -19.83 -7.86
N LEU A 119 -19.89 -18.79 -8.15
CA LEU A 119 -21.33 -18.82 -8.10
C LEU A 119 -21.85 -18.31 -9.45
N TRP A 120 -22.67 -19.10 -10.14
CA TRP A 120 -23.16 -18.78 -11.49
C TRP A 120 -22.05 -18.56 -12.55
N GLY A 121 -20.91 -19.24 -12.41
CA GLY A 121 -19.76 -19.08 -13.32
C GLY A 121 -19.01 -17.74 -13.17
N VAL A 122 -19.36 -16.96 -12.15
CA VAL A 122 -18.64 -15.74 -11.76
C VAL A 122 -17.97 -16.00 -10.40
N ARG A 123 -16.71 -15.59 -10.27
CA ARG A 123 -16.00 -15.72 -9.01
C ARG A 123 -16.65 -14.83 -7.94
N ILE A 124 -16.89 -15.40 -6.75
CA ILE A 124 -17.61 -14.74 -5.66
C ILE A 124 -16.84 -13.51 -5.17
N ASP A 125 -15.51 -13.59 -5.14
CA ASP A 125 -14.63 -12.49 -4.77
C ASP A 125 -14.86 -11.25 -5.64
N LEU A 126 -15.02 -11.41 -6.96
CA LEU A 126 -15.32 -10.31 -7.88
C LEU A 126 -16.70 -9.69 -7.61
N MET A 127 -17.73 -10.49 -7.34
CA MET A 127 -19.05 -9.97 -7.04
C MET A 127 -19.04 -9.18 -5.72
N CYS A 128 -18.40 -9.72 -4.68
CA CYS A 128 -18.21 -9.03 -3.41
C CYS A 128 -17.43 -7.73 -3.58
N THR A 129 -16.40 -7.71 -4.44
CA THR A 129 -15.60 -6.53 -4.78
C THR A 129 -16.48 -5.42 -5.37
N LEU A 130 -17.26 -5.73 -6.40
CA LEU A 130 -18.13 -4.75 -7.06
C LEU A 130 -19.17 -4.17 -6.08
N VAL A 131 -19.79 -5.04 -5.28
CA VAL A 131 -20.77 -4.63 -4.27
C VAL A 131 -20.12 -3.76 -3.19
N ALA A 132 -18.94 -4.13 -2.70
CA ALA A 132 -18.24 -3.39 -1.66
C ALA A 132 -17.78 -2.01 -2.13
N ILE A 133 -17.21 -1.88 -3.33
CA ILE A 133 -16.85 -0.57 -3.89
C ILE A 133 -18.10 0.30 -4.03
N GLY A 134 -19.20 -0.26 -4.55
CA GLY A 134 -20.47 0.45 -4.66
C GLY A 134 -21.04 0.91 -3.31
N LEU A 135 -20.96 0.05 -2.29
CA LEU A 135 -21.40 0.36 -0.93
C LEU A 135 -20.50 1.43 -0.29
N ILE A 136 -19.18 1.30 -0.36
CA ILE A 136 -18.25 2.28 0.20
C ILE A 136 -18.41 3.64 -0.51
N GLY A 137 -18.56 3.65 -1.82
CA GLY A 137 -18.86 4.86 -2.59
C GLY A 137 -20.20 5.49 -2.17
N GLY A 138 -21.25 4.68 -2.02
CA GLY A 138 -22.56 5.12 -1.54
C GLY A 138 -22.53 5.65 -0.11
N LEU A 139 -21.75 5.04 0.79
CA LEU A 139 -21.57 5.52 2.16
C LEU A 139 -20.83 6.86 2.21
N ASN A 140 -19.82 7.06 1.35
CA ASN A 140 -19.11 8.33 1.24
C ASN A 140 -19.99 9.48 0.75
N TRP A 141 -21.08 9.19 0.04
CA TRP A 141 -22.08 10.20 -0.35
C TRP A 141 -22.75 10.89 0.85
N PHE A 142 -22.99 10.15 1.95
CA PHE A 142 -23.60 10.69 3.18
C PHE A 142 -22.61 11.44 4.08
N GLY A 143 -21.35 11.53 3.65
CA GLY A 143 -20.27 12.29 4.27
C GLY A 143 -19.27 11.42 5.04
N PRO A 144 -17.99 11.85 5.12
CA PRO A 144 -16.89 11.05 5.67
C PRO A 144 -16.90 10.88 7.19
N ARG A 145 -18.03 11.16 7.86
CA ARG A 145 -18.11 11.29 9.32
C ARG A 145 -18.11 9.92 10.00
N GLY A 146 -16.92 9.42 10.33
CA GLY A 146 -16.74 8.29 11.26
C GLY A 146 -15.71 7.26 10.80
N MET A 147 -15.57 7.07 9.48
CA MET A 147 -14.70 6.03 8.90
C MET A 147 -13.22 6.24 9.24
N GLY A 148 -12.76 7.49 9.31
CA GLY A 148 -11.36 7.80 9.61
C GLY A 148 -10.85 7.32 10.97
N ARG A 149 -11.71 7.27 12.00
CA ARG A 149 -11.32 6.75 13.33
C ARG A 149 -11.19 5.24 13.34
N ILE A 150 -12.08 4.55 12.63
CA ILE A 150 -12.06 3.09 12.50
C ILE A 150 -10.84 2.67 11.68
N ALA A 151 -10.60 3.35 10.56
CA ALA A 151 -9.40 3.18 9.73
C ALA A 151 -8.11 3.30 10.53
N LEU A 152 -8.02 4.31 11.41
CA LEU A 152 -6.85 4.51 12.28
C LEU A 152 -6.61 3.32 13.21
N VAL A 153 -7.66 2.81 13.86
CA VAL A 153 -7.53 1.64 14.76
C VAL A 153 -7.08 0.42 13.98
N ILE A 154 -7.68 0.16 12.81
CA ILE A 154 -7.30 -0.97 11.95
C ILE A 154 -5.84 -0.83 11.52
N ALA A 155 -5.41 0.34 11.06
CA ALA A 155 -4.02 0.63 10.70
C ALA A 155 -3.04 0.32 11.84
N LEU A 156 -3.32 0.80 13.05
CA LEU A 156 -2.47 0.53 14.22
C LEU A 156 -2.41 -0.95 14.57
N VAL A 157 -3.55 -1.64 14.55
CA VAL A 157 -3.58 -3.10 14.79
C VAL A 157 -2.77 -3.82 13.72
N THR A 158 -2.87 -3.43 12.45
CA THR A 158 -2.08 -4.04 11.37
C THR A 158 -0.58 -3.84 11.57
N VAL A 159 -0.12 -2.65 11.98
CA VAL A 159 1.31 -2.41 12.30
C VAL A 159 1.77 -3.37 13.41
N VAL A 160 0.96 -3.58 14.44
CA VAL A 160 1.31 -4.50 15.53
C VAL A 160 1.38 -5.94 15.02
N LEU A 161 0.41 -6.39 14.22
CA LEU A 161 0.41 -7.74 13.66
C LEU A 161 1.59 -7.98 12.72
N THR A 162 1.91 -7.05 11.84
CA THR A 162 3.06 -7.16 10.93
C THR A 162 4.38 -7.14 11.70
N MET A 163 4.49 -6.34 12.76
CA MET A 163 5.65 -6.33 13.65
C MET A 163 5.82 -7.67 14.38
N ILE A 164 4.73 -8.28 14.86
CA ILE A 164 4.78 -9.61 15.48
C ILE A 164 5.31 -10.65 14.47
N ILE A 165 4.77 -10.67 13.25
CA ILE A 165 5.27 -11.58 12.18
C ILE A 165 6.76 -11.33 11.94
N GLY A 166 7.16 -10.06 11.83
CA GLY A 166 8.57 -9.65 11.68
C GLY A 166 9.46 -10.21 12.79
N ILE A 167 9.09 -10.01 14.06
CA ILE A 167 9.88 -10.48 15.22
C ILE A 167 10.00 -12.00 15.26
N PHE A 168 8.89 -12.73 15.04
CA PHE A 168 8.89 -14.20 15.04
C PHE A 168 9.65 -14.79 13.84
N SER A 169 9.77 -14.04 12.75
CA SER A 169 10.57 -14.44 11.60
C SER A 169 12.07 -14.30 11.80
N LEU A 170 12.53 -13.40 12.69
CA LEU A 170 13.96 -13.08 12.89
C LEU A 170 14.86 -14.31 13.11
N PRO A 171 14.49 -15.29 13.96
CA PRO A 171 15.34 -16.47 14.18
C PRO A 171 15.52 -17.33 12.93
N HIS A 172 14.59 -17.26 11.98
CA HIS A 172 14.58 -18.10 10.78
C HIS A 172 15.30 -17.46 9.59
N LEU A 173 15.66 -16.18 9.67
CA LEU A 173 16.26 -15.43 8.56
C LEU A 173 17.62 -15.98 8.10
N HIS A 174 18.29 -16.79 8.91
CA HIS A 174 19.54 -17.46 8.52
C HIS A 174 19.36 -18.48 7.37
N HIS A 175 18.13 -18.94 7.12
CA HIS A 175 17.80 -19.82 5.99
C HIS A 175 17.46 -19.06 4.70
N MET A 176 17.61 -17.73 4.69
CA MET A 176 17.24 -16.91 3.54
C MET A 176 18.04 -17.30 2.30
N LYS A 177 17.32 -17.65 1.23
CA LYS A 177 17.90 -17.81 -0.11
C LYS A 177 17.80 -16.49 -0.85
N ILE A 178 18.93 -15.97 -1.32
CA ILE A 178 18.96 -14.80 -2.20
C ILE A 178 19.54 -15.24 -3.54
N ASP A 179 18.74 -15.11 -4.58
CA ASP A 179 19.22 -15.27 -5.95
C ASP A 179 19.50 -13.91 -6.57
N PHE A 180 20.48 -13.86 -7.47
CA PHE A 180 20.72 -12.66 -8.27
C PHE A 180 19.58 -12.51 -9.31
N PRO A 181 19.04 -11.30 -9.53
CA PRO A 181 17.89 -11.08 -10.41
C PRO A 181 18.14 -11.48 -11.87
N VAL A 182 19.41 -11.47 -12.31
CA VAL A 182 19.80 -11.84 -13.66
C VAL A 182 20.56 -13.16 -13.64
N ARG A 183 19.90 -14.27 -14.03
CA ARG A 183 20.53 -15.60 -14.12
C ARG A 183 21.60 -15.67 -15.21
N GLU A 184 21.32 -15.10 -16.38
CA GLU A 184 22.25 -15.06 -17.51
C GLU A 184 22.78 -13.65 -17.76
N ARG A 185 23.93 -13.33 -17.16
CA ARG A 185 24.49 -11.97 -17.18
C ARG A 185 24.72 -11.39 -18.58
N TYR A 186 24.94 -12.24 -19.58
CA TYR A 186 25.26 -11.83 -20.96
C TYR A 186 24.02 -11.79 -21.87
N SER A 187 22.84 -12.21 -21.40
CA SER A 187 21.61 -12.20 -22.18
C SER A 187 20.84 -10.90 -21.96
N LEU A 188 20.64 -10.11 -23.02
CA LEU A 188 19.81 -8.90 -22.97
C LEU A 188 18.35 -9.22 -22.57
N ALA A 189 17.85 -10.41 -22.93
CA ALA A 189 16.51 -10.84 -22.56
C ALA A 189 16.38 -11.02 -21.04
N ALA A 190 17.38 -11.64 -20.39
CA ALA A 190 17.38 -11.84 -18.94
C ALA A 190 17.42 -10.51 -18.16
N TRP A 191 18.07 -9.48 -18.71
CA TRP A 191 18.01 -8.12 -18.15
C TRP A 191 16.65 -7.46 -18.35
N GLY A 192 16.01 -7.71 -19.50
CA GLY A 192 14.64 -7.27 -19.77
C GLY A 192 13.63 -7.88 -18.79
N ASP A 193 13.70 -9.19 -18.55
CA ASP A 193 12.81 -9.88 -17.62
C ASP A 193 12.98 -9.38 -16.18
N ALA A 194 14.24 -9.19 -15.74
CA ALA A 194 14.53 -8.60 -14.43
C ALA A 194 14.01 -7.15 -14.31
N TRP A 195 14.08 -6.37 -15.41
CA TRP A 195 13.52 -5.02 -15.43
C TRP A 195 12.00 -5.02 -15.32
N VAL A 196 11.31 -5.90 -16.05
CA VAL A 196 9.85 -6.04 -15.97
C VAL A 196 9.45 -6.44 -14.54
N ALA A 197 10.12 -7.44 -13.97
CA ALA A 197 9.86 -7.86 -12.60
C ALA A 197 10.13 -6.74 -11.58
N PHE A 198 11.17 -5.93 -11.80
CA PHE A 198 11.40 -4.73 -10.99
C PHE A 198 10.24 -3.74 -11.08
N THR A 199 9.76 -3.44 -12.29
CA THR A 199 8.65 -2.48 -12.49
C THR A 199 7.33 -2.95 -11.88
N GLU A 200 7.08 -4.25 -11.82
CA GLU A 200 5.91 -4.81 -11.13
C GLU A 200 6.01 -4.60 -9.60
N VAL A 201 7.21 -4.78 -9.03
CA VAL A 201 7.44 -4.56 -7.59
C VAL A 201 7.42 -3.08 -7.21
N VAL A 202 7.66 -2.16 -8.16
CA VAL A 202 7.56 -0.70 -7.94
C VAL A 202 6.14 -0.28 -7.52
N LEU A 203 5.12 -1.11 -7.74
CA LEU A 203 3.78 -0.92 -7.20
C LEU A 203 3.78 -0.70 -5.67
N ALA A 204 4.79 -1.18 -4.92
CA ALA A 204 4.93 -0.91 -3.48
C ALA A 204 5.12 0.56 -3.11
N LEU A 205 5.45 1.42 -4.07
CA LEU A 205 5.57 2.87 -3.85
C LEU A 205 4.23 3.58 -3.78
N SER A 206 3.15 2.96 -4.28
CA SER A 206 1.80 3.54 -4.27
C SER A 206 1.32 3.75 -2.83
N GLY A 207 0.63 4.86 -2.62
CA GLY A 207 0.04 5.30 -1.35
C GLY A 207 0.81 6.42 -0.65
N ILE A 208 2.04 6.74 -1.06
CA ILE A 208 2.78 7.86 -0.45
C ILE A 208 2.21 9.22 -0.85
N GLU A 209 1.56 9.31 -2.01
CA GLU A 209 0.90 10.49 -2.55
C GLU A 209 -0.30 10.96 -1.72
N ALA A 210 -0.98 10.07 -1.00
CA ALA A 210 -2.12 10.41 -0.15
C ALA A 210 -1.80 11.49 0.89
N ILE A 211 -0.56 11.52 1.41
CA ILE A 211 -0.18 12.57 2.36
C ILE A 211 -0.16 13.97 1.74
N ALA A 212 0.23 14.08 0.47
CA ALA A 212 0.28 15.37 -0.21
C ALA A 212 -1.14 15.94 -0.39
N ASN A 213 -2.13 15.08 -0.60
CA ASN A 213 -3.54 15.47 -0.67
C ASN A 213 -4.10 15.87 0.71
N MET A 214 -3.66 15.22 1.78
CA MET A 214 -4.06 15.54 3.16
C MET A 214 -3.47 16.86 3.70
N THR A 215 -2.40 17.42 3.11
CA THR A 215 -1.75 18.63 3.65
C THR A 215 -2.69 19.83 3.81
N GLY A 216 -3.71 19.96 2.96
CA GLY A 216 -4.69 21.07 3.02
C GLY A 216 -5.58 21.06 4.26
N VAL A 217 -5.70 19.91 4.95
CA VAL A 217 -6.46 19.77 6.21
C VAL A 217 -5.56 19.59 7.43
N MET A 218 -4.23 19.64 7.26
CA MET A 218 -3.28 19.53 8.36
C MET A 218 -3.20 20.81 9.18
N VAL A 219 -3.03 20.64 10.49
CA VAL A 219 -2.79 21.75 11.43
C VAL A 219 -1.51 22.52 11.03
N LEU A 220 -1.56 23.84 11.21
CA LEU A 220 -0.47 24.74 10.84
C LEU A 220 0.81 24.51 11.67
N THR A 221 1.90 24.88 11.00
CA THR A 221 3.20 24.20 10.83
C THR A 221 3.14 22.86 10.08
N VAL A 222 2.52 22.84 8.89
CA VAL A 222 2.45 21.67 7.98
C VAL A 222 3.80 20.97 7.81
N ARG A 223 4.91 21.70 7.77
CA ARG A 223 6.27 21.12 7.74
C ARG A 223 6.56 20.16 8.90
N GLN A 224 6.18 20.53 10.13
CA GLN A 224 6.40 19.71 11.31
C GLN A 224 5.43 18.54 11.32
N THR A 225 4.16 18.82 11.05
CA THR A 225 3.08 17.82 10.99
C THR A 225 3.37 16.72 9.96
N SER A 226 3.72 17.09 8.72
CA SER A 226 4.04 16.15 7.65
C SER A 226 5.32 15.38 7.93
N ARG A 227 6.36 16.01 8.52
CA ARG A 227 7.59 15.31 8.89
C ARG A 227 7.36 14.25 9.96
N LEU A 228 6.55 14.55 10.96
CA LEU A 228 6.19 13.61 12.03
C LEU A 228 5.23 12.51 11.57
N ALA A 229 4.51 12.71 10.48
CA ALA A 229 3.68 11.68 9.85
C ALA A 229 4.48 10.79 8.88
N ILE A 230 5.27 11.37 7.97
CA ILE A 230 6.01 10.64 6.92
C ILE A 230 7.13 9.80 7.52
N LEU A 231 7.98 10.37 8.38
CA LEU A 231 9.22 9.68 8.77
C LEU A 231 8.97 8.36 9.54
N PRO A 232 8.07 8.29 10.54
CA PRO A 232 7.83 7.03 11.25
C PRO A 232 7.21 5.96 10.35
N VAL A 233 6.26 6.35 9.50
CA VAL A 233 5.60 5.42 8.56
C VAL A 233 6.60 4.91 7.54
N LEU A 234 7.38 5.81 6.92
CA LEU A 234 8.40 5.45 5.95
C LEU A 234 9.46 4.52 6.55
N PHE A 235 9.91 4.81 7.77
CA PHE A 235 10.88 3.97 8.48
C PHE A 235 10.31 2.57 8.76
N GLU A 236 9.08 2.50 9.28
CA GLU A 236 8.40 1.23 9.54
C GLU A 236 8.21 0.43 8.26
N VAL A 237 7.74 1.06 7.17
CA VAL A 237 7.47 0.39 5.89
C VAL A 237 8.75 -0.18 5.31
N VAL A 238 9.83 0.61 5.28
CA VAL A 238 11.12 0.16 4.73
C VAL A 238 11.68 -1.00 5.56
N VAL A 239 11.70 -0.88 6.88
CA VAL A 239 12.27 -1.93 7.76
C VAL A 239 11.45 -3.21 7.67
N LEU A 240 10.13 -3.13 7.82
CA LEU A 240 9.29 -4.34 7.78
C LEU A 240 9.20 -4.94 6.38
N ASN A 241 9.23 -4.16 5.30
CA ASN A 241 9.29 -4.74 3.95
C ASN A 241 10.57 -5.57 3.76
N LEU A 242 11.73 -5.09 4.22
CA LEU A 242 12.98 -5.86 4.15
C LEU A 242 12.92 -7.12 5.01
N VAL A 243 12.44 -7.00 6.25
CA VAL A 243 12.34 -8.15 7.18
C VAL A 243 11.35 -9.20 6.68
N LEU A 244 10.16 -8.80 6.23
CA LEU A 244 9.13 -9.70 5.74
C LEU A 244 9.51 -10.33 4.40
N THR A 245 10.19 -9.60 3.52
CA THR A 245 10.73 -10.17 2.27
C THR A 245 11.85 -11.17 2.57
N ALA A 246 12.69 -10.89 3.56
CA ALA A 246 13.70 -11.84 4.03
C ALA A 246 13.05 -13.10 4.61
N ALA A 247 12.00 -12.94 5.41
CA ALA A 247 11.22 -14.04 5.96
C ALA A 247 10.59 -14.90 4.85
N MET A 248 9.95 -14.27 3.87
CA MET A 248 9.40 -14.95 2.70
C MET A 248 10.46 -15.77 1.97
N ASN A 249 11.66 -15.21 1.77
CA ASN A 249 12.78 -15.92 1.12
C ASN A 249 13.45 -16.99 1.99
N ALA A 250 13.18 -17.01 3.29
CA ALA A 250 13.63 -18.05 4.20
C ALA A 250 12.65 -19.24 4.28
N LEU A 251 11.41 -19.09 3.77
CA LEU A 251 10.47 -20.21 3.68
C LEU A 251 10.89 -21.20 2.59
N PRO A 252 10.69 -22.51 2.82
CA PRO A 252 10.92 -23.53 1.80
C PRO A 252 9.91 -23.39 0.66
N ASP A 253 10.38 -23.65 -0.56
CA ASP A 253 9.59 -23.53 -1.80
C ASP A 253 8.30 -24.36 -1.76
N SER A 254 8.29 -25.48 -1.03
CA SER A 254 7.08 -26.33 -0.84
C SER A 254 5.93 -25.65 -0.11
N LYS A 255 6.17 -24.51 0.54
CA LYS A 255 5.14 -23.70 1.21
C LYS A 255 4.70 -22.51 0.38
N LEU A 256 5.41 -22.21 -0.70
CA LEU A 256 5.17 -21.06 -1.58
C LEU A 256 4.77 -21.50 -3.00
N ILE A 257 4.94 -22.78 -3.33
CA ILE A 257 4.61 -23.37 -4.61
C ILE A 257 3.90 -24.69 -4.32
N ASP A 258 2.70 -24.83 -4.87
CA ASP A 258 1.90 -26.05 -4.77
C ASP A 258 2.53 -27.20 -5.60
N VAL A 259 2.07 -28.43 -5.39
CA VAL A 259 2.53 -29.64 -6.10
C VAL A 259 2.32 -29.53 -7.61
N GLU A 260 1.30 -28.79 -8.04
CA GLU A 260 1.00 -28.50 -9.45
C GLU A 260 1.89 -27.37 -10.04
N GLY A 261 2.73 -26.73 -9.23
CA GLY A 261 3.61 -25.64 -9.65
C GLY A 261 2.96 -24.25 -9.58
N HIS A 262 1.73 -24.14 -9.06
CA HIS A 262 1.07 -22.86 -8.82
C HIS A 262 1.72 -22.12 -7.65
N TYR A 263 1.99 -20.83 -7.82
CA TYR A 263 2.51 -19.99 -6.74
C TYR A 263 1.41 -19.72 -5.71
N LEU A 264 1.69 -20.09 -4.46
CA LEU A 264 0.85 -19.77 -3.31
C LEU A 264 1.26 -18.41 -2.77
N GLY A 265 0.30 -17.64 -2.25
CA GLY A 265 0.62 -16.36 -1.63
C GLY A 265 0.70 -15.17 -2.56
N THR A 266 0.26 -15.26 -3.83
CA THR A 266 0.26 -14.09 -4.72
C THR A 266 -0.52 -12.93 -4.13
N ASP A 267 -1.68 -13.23 -3.55
CA ASP A 267 -2.64 -12.24 -3.05
C ASP A 267 -2.78 -12.28 -1.52
N ASP A 268 -2.22 -13.29 -0.85
CA ASP A 268 -2.37 -13.53 0.60
C ASP A 268 -1.06 -13.90 1.30
N MET A 269 0.08 -13.44 0.78
CA MET A 269 1.42 -13.76 1.31
C MET A 269 1.54 -13.55 2.83
N MET A 270 0.93 -12.49 3.37
CA MET A 270 0.98 -12.23 4.81
C MET A 270 0.25 -13.29 5.64
N ASN A 271 -0.81 -13.92 5.11
CA ASN A 271 -1.48 -15.05 5.76
C ASN A 271 -0.55 -16.26 5.83
N ILE A 272 0.20 -16.52 4.75
CA ILE A 272 1.19 -17.60 4.70
C ILE A 272 2.32 -17.35 5.70
N LEU A 273 2.87 -16.13 5.75
CA LEU A 273 3.89 -15.76 6.73
C LEU A 273 3.36 -15.90 8.16
N ALA A 274 2.16 -15.38 8.43
CA ALA A 274 1.51 -15.47 9.74
C ALA A 274 1.29 -16.94 10.16
N LEU A 275 0.83 -17.80 9.25
CA LEU A 275 0.59 -19.22 9.49
C LEU A 275 1.89 -19.95 9.84
N ASN A 276 2.97 -19.65 9.12
CA ASN A 276 4.22 -20.38 9.23
C ASN A 276 5.12 -19.91 10.38
N TYR A 277 5.09 -18.63 10.74
CA TYR A 277 5.94 -18.08 11.79
C TYR A 277 5.25 -17.94 13.15
N VAL A 278 3.94 -17.70 13.18
CA VAL A 278 3.22 -17.43 14.43
C VAL A 278 2.20 -18.53 14.74
N GLY A 279 1.36 -18.89 13.75
CA GLY A 279 0.47 -20.04 13.83
C GLY A 279 -0.94 -19.79 13.23
N PRO A 280 -1.79 -20.84 13.19
CA PRO A 280 -3.06 -20.81 12.47
C PRO A 280 -4.07 -19.79 13.01
N THR A 281 -4.24 -19.73 14.33
CA THR A 281 -5.17 -18.78 14.96
C THR A 281 -4.77 -17.34 14.70
N PHE A 282 -3.47 -17.06 14.72
CA PHE A 282 -2.94 -15.73 14.42
C PHE A 282 -3.12 -15.37 12.95
N SER A 283 -2.90 -16.33 12.04
CA SER A 283 -3.16 -16.15 10.60
C SER A 283 -4.63 -15.82 10.33
N LEU A 284 -5.58 -16.53 10.97
CA LEU A 284 -7.01 -16.24 10.84
C LEU A 284 -7.36 -14.83 11.34
N ILE A 285 -6.86 -14.43 12.52
CA ILE A 285 -7.11 -13.09 13.05
C ILE A 285 -6.48 -12.04 12.13
N GLY A 286 -5.24 -12.28 11.68
CA GLY A 286 -4.53 -11.42 10.75
C GLY A 286 -5.26 -11.26 9.44
N SER A 287 -5.84 -12.32 8.90
CA SER A 287 -6.53 -12.30 7.60
C SER A 287 -7.74 -11.35 7.61
N PHE A 288 -8.53 -11.34 8.68
CA PHE A 288 -9.61 -10.38 8.87
C PHE A 288 -9.10 -8.95 9.02
N VAL A 289 -8.01 -8.73 9.77
CA VAL A 289 -7.45 -7.38 9.98
C VAL A 289 -6.82 -6.83 8.70
N PHE A 290 -6.07 -7.66 7.96
CA PHE A 290 -5.47 -7.28 6.67
C PHE A 290 -6.56 -6.99 5.63
N GLY A 291 -7.61 -7.82 5.56
CA GLY A 291 -8.77 -7.54 4.71
C GLY A 291 -9.49 -6.25 5.09
N ALA A 292 -9.68 -5.99 6.39
CA ALA A 292 -10.28 -4.74 6.86
C ALA A 292 -9.40 -3.51 6.54
N LEU A 293 -8.07 -3.65 6.61
CA LEU A 293 -7.15 -2.57 6.23
C LEU A 293 -7.25 -2.27 4.73
N LEU A 294 -7.31 -3.31 3.89
CA LEU A 294 -7.48 -3.15 2.44
C LEU A 294 -8.81 -2.48 2.09
N LEU A 295 -9.92 -2.86 2.74
CA LEU A 295 -11.19 -2.14 2.58
C LEU A 295 -11.12 -0.68 3.06
N SER A 296 -10.29 -0.40 4.07
CA SER A 296 -10.02 0.97 4.49
C SER A 296 -9.25 1.75 3.42
N ALA A 297 -8.30 1.13 2.71
CA ALA A 297 -7.59 1.76 1.59
C ALA A 297 -8.54 2.11 0.43
N VAL A 298 -9.53 1.26 0.15
CA VAL A 298 -10.61 1.58 -0.83
C VAL A 298 -11.32 2.87 -0.46
N ASN A 299 -11.66 3.03 0.83
CA ASN A 299 -12.29 4.25 1.32
C ASN A 299 -11.37 5.47 1.18
N THR A 300 -10.08 5.34 1.49
CA THR A 300 -9.08 6.41 1.29
C THR A 300 -8.98 6.81 -0.18
N ALA A 301 -8.85 5.85 -1.09
CA ALA A 301 -8.77 6.10 -2.52
C ALA A 301 -10.01 6.82 -3.07
N ILE A 302 -11.22 6.45 -2.62
CA ILE A 302 -12.46 7.15 -3.00
C ILE A 302 -12.46 8.59 -2.49
N ILE A 303 -12.04 8.83 -1.25
CA ILE A 303 -11.98 10.17 -0.68
C ILE A 303 -10.95 11.03 -1.42
N ASP A 304 -9.79 10.47 -1.75
CA ASP A 304 -8.73 11.19 -2.45
C ASP A 304 -9.10 11.48 -3.91
N LEU A 305 -9.82 10.58 -4.57
CA LEU A 305 -10.37 10.81 -5.91
C LEU A 305 -11.38 11.97 -5.93
N VAL A 306 -12.21 12.08 -4.88
CA VAL A 306 -13.09 13.26 -4.69
C VAL A 306 -12.26 14.51 -4.39
N ALA A 307 -11.21 14.41 -3.59
CA ALA A 307 -10.37 15.55 -3.22
C ALA A 307 -9.62 16.16 -4.41
N ILE A 308 -9.28 15.39 -5.45
CA ILE A 308 -8.65 15.90 -6.68
C ILE A 308 -9.59 16.77 -7.51
N GLN A 309 -10.90 16.52 -7.45
CA GLN A 309 -11.88 17.25 -8.26
C GLN A 309 -12.09 18.71 -7.77
N TYR A 310 -11.65 19.03 -6.56
CA TYR A 310 -11.85 20.32 -5.88
C TYR A 310 -10.54 21.01 -5.52
#